data_AF-A0A8T6PA97-F1
#
_entry.id   AF-A0A8T6PA97-F1
#
_cell.length_a   1.000
_cell.length_b   1.000
_cell.length_c   1.000
_cell.angle_alpha   90.00
_cell.angle_beta   90.00
_cell.angle_gamma   90.00
#
_symmetry.space_group_name_H-M   'P 1'
#
loop_
_entity.id
_entity.type
_entity.pdbx_description
1 polymer ?
#
loop_
_entity_poly.entity_id
_entity_poly.type
_entity_poly.pdbx_seq_one_letter_code
_entity_poly.pdbx_strand_id
1 'polypeptide(L)'
;DWLYQRGGIFLLQRDTMSEADRSLLETAARVVLDGEKGSLASNLHDEWQQPTRLPVFVPARDSSSRPEMPKLARPDNLRFDNGWGGFSVNGREYIIYLKTGERTPAPWINVIANSTFGFLVSESGGGYTWAINSGENRLTPWRNDPVRDRPGEALYLRDEETAEIWTTTPAPAGADSPHLIRHGAGYTIFENHSHGLKQRQCLFTVANAPVKVVQLRLENTWDHMRRITATYYAEWVLGTDRDAMQSVMAQDVHIVMHVAAWLGGRDIQQGFRVNVDATRQLARLSAEAGVERFVFTSSIATYGPFGRRLIDETTPLTPYNDPYGDSKIAGEMALWEVAGASGLPTTIVRPGFVYGPESKGWTTRLARWAAEGRLPLLDGGRGTAYPIYIDNLVDLMLLCAVHPSAVSEVFNGVDDGPVTYNEFFGGYMRMIPTNRALRLPGWLGHLLMTLIDPFSPVRNWRYIADGLANRGYISNEKAKKLLGWQPSIGLEEGLHRSEEWLVEVGIL
;
A
#
# COMPACT_ATOMS: atom_id res chain seq x y z
N ASP A 1 14.89 7.41 25.28
CA ASP A 1 15.77 8.11 24.33
C ASP A 1 15.05 8.15 22.99
N TRP A 2 14.30 9.22 22.72
CA TRP A 2 13.32 9.28 21.61
C TRP A 2 13.82 10.11 20.43
N LEU A 3 14.93 10.82 20.58
CA LEU A 3 15.47 11.70 19.56
C LEU A 3 15.97 10.88 18.36
N TYR A 4 15.48 11.23 17.17
CA TYR A 4 15.83 10.62 15.89
C TYR A 4 15.58 9.10 15.80
N GLN A 5 14.69 8.58 16.64
CA GLN A 5 14.22 7.20 16.61
C GLN A 5 12.90 7.10 15.83
N ARG A 6 12.62 5.93 15.25
CA ARG A 6 11.36 5.70 14.52
C ARG A 6 10.16 5.80 15.46
N GLY A 7 9.19 6.66 15.14
CA GLY A 7 8.06 6.98 16.01
C GLY A 7 8.43 7.89 17.20
N GLY A 8 9.65 8.43 17.20
CA GLY A 8 10.14 9.36 18.21
C GLY A 8 10.14 10.82 17.76
N ILE A 9 11.02 11.60 18.37
CA ILE A 9 11.09 13.06 18.23
C ILE A 9 12.16 13.41 17.21
N PHE A 10 11.79 14.13 16.16
CA PHE A 10 12.72 14.63 15.14
C PHE A 10 12.84 16.15 15.26
N LEU A 11 14.07 16.65 15.36
CA LEU A 11 14.34 18.08 15.28
C LEU A 11 14.63 18.43 13.82
N LEU A 12 13.77 19.23 13.22
CA LEU A 12 13.92 19.72 11.85
C LEU A 12 14.13 21.23 11.88
N GLN A 13 15.15 21.71 11.17
CA GLN A 13 15.42 23.14 11.07
C GLN A 13 14.63 23.74 9.91
N ARG A 14 13.88 24.80 10.18
CA ARG A 14 13.04 25.51 9.20
C ARG A 14 13.80 25.90 7.94
N ASP A 15 15.06 26.29 8.10
CA ASP A 15 15.95 26.81 7.05
C ASP A 15 16.41 25.71 6.09
N THR A 16 16.36 24.45 6.54
CA THR A 16 16.75 23.26 5.76
C THR A 16 15.56 22.58 5.08
N MET A 17 14.34 23.08 5.30
CA MET A 17 13.12 22.53 4.75
C MET A 17 12.54 23.43 3.65
N SER A 18 12.11 22.80 2.56
CA SER A 18 11.30 23.51 1.56
C SER A 18 9.97 23.99 2.16
N GLU A 19 9.35 24.97 1.55
CA GLU A 19 8.00 25.42 1.94
C GLU A 19 6.98 24.27 1.82
N ALA A 20 7.09 23.46 0.75
CA ALA A 20 6.24 22.31 0.52
C ALA A 20 6.36 21.25 1.63
N ASP A 21 7.58 20.95 2.10
CA ASP A 21 7.79 19.99 3.19
C ASP A 21 7.21 20.49 4.51
N ARG A 22 7.30 21.81 4.76
CA ARG A 22 6.71 22.42 5.96
C ARG A 22 5.19 22.34 5.92
N SER A 23 4.58 22.75 4.82
CA SER A 23 3.14 22.63 4.63
C SER A 23 2.66 21.17 4.73
N LEU A 24 3.43 20.21 4.23
CA LEU A 24 3.13 18.78 4.38
C LEU A 24 3.12 18.35 5.85
N LEU A 25 4.15 18.69 6.62
CA LEU A 25 4.23 18.33 8.04
C LEU A 25 3.12 18.98 8.85
N GLU A 26 2.84 20.27 8.62
CA GLU A 26 1.76 20.99 9.30
C GLU A 26 0.38 20.40 8.97
N THR A 27 0.16 20.03 7.69
CA THR A 27 -1.11 19.42 7.25
C THR A 27 -1.30 18.01 7.79
N ALA A 28 -0.21 17.23 7.92
CA ALA A 28 -0.26 15.86 8.44
C ALA A 28 -0.29 15.79 9.98
N ALA A 29 0.11 16.88 10.67
CA ALA A 29 0.18 16.93 12.12
C ALA A 29 -1.21 16.80 12.77
N ARG A 30 -1.28 16.05 13.87
CA ARG A 30 -2.48 15.99 14.73
C ARG A 30 -2.59 17.19 15.66
N VAL A 31 -1.44 17.73 16.06
CA VAL A 31 -1.30 18.89 16.94
C VAL A 31 -0.09 19.68 16.47
N VAL A 32 -0.24 20.99 16.32
CA VAL A 32 0.85 21.92 16.05
C VAL A 32 1.00 22.81 17.28
N LEU A 33 2.15 22.75 17.92
CA LEU A 33 2.47 23.56 19.10
C LEU A 33 3.49 24.63 18.70
N ASP A 34 3.16 25.88 18.99
CA ASP A 34 4.00 27.03 18.75
C ASP A 34 4.75 27.37 20.04
N GLY A 35 6.08 27.20 20.00
CA GLY A 35 6.95 27.52 21.13
C GLY A 35 6.93 29.01 21.50
N GLU A 36 6.60 29.90 20.56
CA GLU A 36 6.50 31.35 20.81
C GLU A 36 5.27 31.70 21.65
N LYS A 37 4.22 30.85 21.64
CA LYS A 37 3.04 30.99 22.50
C LYS A 37 3.31 30.62 23.97
N GLY A 38 4.51 30.16 24.30
CA GLY A 38 4.92 29.86 25.66
C GLY A 38 4.39 28.51 26.14
N SER A 39 3.56 28.49 27.18
CA SER A 39 3.17 27.25 27.85
C SER A 39 2.29 26.34 26.98
N LEU A 40 2.26 25.04 27.28
CA LEU A 40 1.31 24.11 26.65
C LEU A 40 -0.15 24.57 26.88
N ALA A 41 -0.46 25.09 28.07
CA ALA A 41 -1.78 25.64 28.38
C ALA A 41 -2.13 26.85 27.49
N SER A 42 -1.14 27.70 27.19
CA SER A 42 -1.29 28.84 26.27
C SER A 42 -1.51 28.39 24.83
N ASN A 43 -0.85 27.30 24.41
CA ASN A 43 -1.06 26.67 23.10
C ASN A 43 -2.44 26.00 22.97
N LEU A 44 -2.99 25.48 24.07
CA LEU A 44 -4.27 24.76 24.09
C LEU A 44 -5.46 25.64 24.49
N HIS A 45 -5.24 26.90 24.87
CA HIS A 45 -6.29 27.79 25.41
C HIS A 45 -7.44 28.02 24.41
N ASP A 46 -7.11 28.16 23.13
CA ASP A 46 -8.09 28.34 22.05
C ASP A 46 -8.79 27.02 21.68
N GLU A 47 -8.09 25.88 21.77
CA GLU A 47 -8.58 24.52 21.44
C GLU A 47 -9.49 23.92 22.52
N TRP A 48 -9.38 24.38 23.77
CA TRP A 48 -10.23 23.97 24.90
C TRP A 48 -11.58 24.70 24.95
N GLN A 49 -11.82 25.66 24.07
CA GLN A 49 -13.18 26.10 23.84
C GLN A 49 -13.92 24.91 23.24
N GLN A 50 -14.86 24.34 24.02
CA GLN A 50 -15.77 23.30 23.53
C GLN A 50 -16.18 23.66 22.11
N PRO A 51 -16.11 22.73 21.13
CA PRO A 51 -16.52 23.03 19.77
C PRO A 51 -17.88 23.69 19.89
N THR A 52 -17.97 24.96 19.47
CA THR A 52 -19.18 25.74 19.59
C THR A 52 -20.22 24.88 18.90
N ARG A 53 -21.13 24.26 19.68
CA ARG A 53 -22.18 23.46 19.08
C ARG A 53 -22.92 24.45 18.22
N LEU A 54 -22.78 24.30 16.91
CA LEU A 54 -23.48 25.17 15.98
C LEU A 54 -24.94 25.10 16.41
N PRO A 55 -25.59 26.25 16.64
CA PRO A 55 -26.99 26.24 17.03
C PRO A 55 -27.77 25.39 16.02
N VAL A 56 -28.68 24.56 16.53
CA VAL A 56 -29.54 23.74 15.66
C VAL A 56 -30.20 24.70 14.67
N PHE A 57 -29.96 24.47 13.38
CA PHE A 57 -30.51 25.33 12.36
C PHE A 57 -32.03 25.12 12.34
N VAL A 58 -32.77 26.18 12.68
CA VAL A 58 -34.24 26.17 12.66
C VAL A 58 -34.68 26.77 11.32
N PRO A 59 -35.44 26.03 10.49
CA PRO A 59 -36.00 26.57 9.25
C PRO A 59 -36.82 27.83 9.54
N ALA A 60 -36.57 28.91 8.80
CA ALA A 60 -37.39 30.11 8.84
C ALA A 60 -38.68 29.95 8.01
N ARG A 61 -38.71 28.97 7.10
CA ARG A 61 -39.83 28.69 6.21
C ARG A 61 -40.05 27.19 6.04
N ASP A 62 -41.32 26.84 5.85
CA ASP A 62 -41.73 25.50 5.46
C ASP A 62 -41.46 25.28 3.96
N SER A 63 -41.05 24.08 3.58
CA SER A 63 -40.67 23.73 2.20
C SER A 63 -41.85 23.33 1.32
N SER A 64 -43.08 23.48 1.81
CA SER A 64 -44.32 23.08 1.14
C SER A 64 -44.77 24.02 0.02
N SER A 65 -44.35 25.29 0.00
CA SER A 65 -44.77 26.32 -0.98
C SER A 65 -43.80 26.51 -2.15
N ARG A 66 -43.46 25.43 -2.86
CA ARG A 66 -42.49 25.49 -3.97
C ARG A 66 -43.16 25.94 -5.28
N PRO A 67 -42.59 26.90 -6.03
CA PRO A 67 -43.01 27.17 -7.38
C PRO A 67 -42.76 25.96 -8.28
N GLU A 68 -43.68 25.73 -9.21
CA GLU A 68 -43.59 24.65 -10.17
C GLU A 68 -42.38 24.84 -11.09
N MET A 69 -41.49 23.85 -11.14
CA MET A 69 -40.27 23.92 -11.92
C MET A 69 -40.46 23.23 -13.27
N PRO A 70 -39.95 23.81 -14.38
CA PRO A 70 -39.92 23.10 -15.65
C PRO A 70 -39.07 21.84 -15.51
N LYS A 71 -39.66 20.68 -15.81
CA LYS A 71 -38.95 19.40 -15.75
C LYS A 71 -37.80 19.36 -16.76
N LEU A 72 -36.68 18.77 -16.36
CA LEU A 72 -35.55 18.56 -17.26
C LEU A 72 -35.94 17.51 -18.30
N ALA A 73 -35.96 17.91 -19.58
CA ALA A 73 -36.35 17.05 -20.69
C ALA A 73 -35.20 16.15 -21.13
N ARG A 74 -35.53 14.91 -21.51
CA ARG A 74 -34.60 14.00 -22.18
C ARG A 74 -34.39 14.45 -23.63
N PRO A 75 -33.14 14.50 -24.15
CA PRO A 75 -32.90 14.76 -25.56
C PRO A 75 -33.51 13.67 -26.46
N ASP A 76 -34.09 14.08 -27.59
CA ASP A 76 -34.80 13.22 -28.55
C ASP A 76 -33.95 12.78 -29.75
N ASN A 77 -32.75 13.36 -29.90
CA ASN A 77 -31.87 13.20 -31.05
C ASN A 77 -30.53 12.52 -30.73
N LEU A 78 -30.52 11.64 -29.73
CA LEU A 78 -29.32 10.88 -29.34
C LEU A 78 -28.96 9.81 -30.37
N ARG A 79 -27.67 9.70 -30.70
CA ARG A 79 -27.12 8.64 -31.55
C ARG A 79 -26.83 7.42 -30.69
N PHE A 80 -27.24 6.24 -31.17
CA PHE A 80 -27.05 4.97 -30.45
C PHE A 80 -27.68 4.97 -29.05
N ASP A 81 -28.89 5.54 -28.93
CA ASP A 81 -29.63 5.55 -27.67
C ASP A 81 -29.97 4.13 -27.20
N ASN A 82 -29.58 3.80 -25.98
CA ASN A 82 -29.80 2.49 -25.35
C ASN A 82 -30.89 2.51 -24.26
N GLY A 83 -31.70 3.57 -24.19
CA GLY A 83 -32.75 3.72 -23.18
C GLY A 83 -32.27 4.44 -21.91
N TRP A 84 -30.98 4.49 -21.63
CA TRP A 84 -30.40 5.30 -20.55
C TRP A 84 -29.65 6.52 -21.07
N GLY A 85 -29.07 6.41 -22.26
CA GLY A 85 -28.28 7.47 -22.87
C GLY A 85 -27.76 7.10 -24.26
N GLY A 86 -27.06 8.05 -24.87
CA GLY A 86 -26.47 7.90 -26.19
C GLY A 86 -25.52 9.06 -26.51
N PHE A 87 -24.86 9.00 -27.66
CA PHE A 87 -23.97 10.06 -28.09
C PHE A 87 -24.74 11.28 -28.57
N SER A 88 -24.19 12.47 -28.32
CA SER A 88 -24.65 13.71 -28.92
C SER A 88 -24.63 13.63 -30.46
N VAL A 89 -25.40 14.48 -31.14
CA VAL A 89 -25.46 14.52 -32.62
C VAL A 89 -24.06 14.66 -33.25
N ASN A 90 -23.20 15.49 -32.64
CA ASN A 90 -21.81 15.69 -33.08
C ASN A 90 -20.81 14.63 -32.57
N GLY A 91 -21.26 13.66 -31.76
CA GLY A 91 -20.45 12.56 -31.23
C GLY A 91 -19.40 12.95 -30.19
N ARG A 92 -19.42 14.19 -29.68
CA ARG A 92 -18.42 14.70 -28.73
C ARG A 92 -18.72 14.40 -27.27
N GLU A 93 -19.97 14.09 -26.95
CA GLU A 93 -20.41 13.82 -25.59
C GLU A 93 -21.24 12.54 -25.57
N TYR A 94 -21.10 11.77 -24.50
CA TYR A 94 -22.04 10.74 -24.15
C TYR A 94 -23.02 11.30 -23.12
N ILE A 95 -24.31 11.28 -23.46
CA ILE A 95 -25.37 11.93 -22.68
C ILE A 95 -26.21 10.84 -22.02
N ILE A 96 -26.39 10.94 -20.71
CA ILE A 96 -27.14 10.01 -19.86
C ILE A 96 -28.31 10.78 -19.26
N TYR A 97 -29.51 10.22 -19.34
CA TYR A 97 -30.71 10.76 -18.71
C TYR A 97 -31.24 9.77 -17.70
N LEU A 98 -31.22 10.17 -16.43
CA LEU A 98 -31.76 9.38 -15.32
C LEU A 98 -33.06 10.01 -14.85
N LYS A 99 -34.15 9.26 -14.83
CA LYS A 99 -35.35 9.69 -14.10
C LYS A 99 -35.08 9.64 -12.60
N THR A 100 -36.02 10.19 -11.85
CA THR A 100 -36.05 10.08 -10.40
C THR A 100 -35.94 8.62 -9.94
N GLY A 101 -34.93 8.30 -9.12
CA GLY A 101 -34.69 6.96 -8.56
C GLY A 101 -34.08 5.94 -9.54
N GLU A 102 -33.89 6.30 -10.81
CA GLU A 102 -33.32 5.43 -11.83
C GLU A 102 -31.78 5.37 -11.69
N ARG A 103 -31.19 4.20 -11.95
CA ARG A 103 -29.73 4.00 -12.00
C ARG A 103 -29.35 3.16 -13.21
N THR A 104 -28.18 3.46 -13.77
CA THR A 104 -27.62 2.66 -14.86
C THR A 104 -27.35 1.21 -14.40
N PRO A 105 -27.26 0.24 -15.34
CA PRO A 105 -26.99 -1.17 -14.99
C PRO A 105 -25.64 -1.39 -14.29
N ALA A 106 -24.67 -0.52 -14.54
CA ALA A 106 -23.35 -0.48 -13.91
C ALA A 106 -22.84 0.97 -13.97
N PRO A 107 -21.98 1.41 -13.04
CA PRO A 107 -21.45 2.78 -13.05
C PRO A 107 -20.80 3.12 -14.39
N TRP A 108 -21.33 4.14 -15.06
CA TRP A 108 -20.78 4.67 -16.30
C TRP A 108 -19.87 5.83 -15.96
N ILE A 109 -18.57 5.62 -16.13
CA ILE A 109 -17.55 6.55 -15.65
C ILE A 109 -16.94 7.37 -16.78
N ASN A 110 -16.46 8.56 -16.40
CA ASN A 110 -15.58 9.38 -17.21
C ASN A 110 -14.25 9.58 -16.47
N VAL A 111 -13.14 9.33 -17.14
CA VAL A 111 -11.78 9.52 -16.60
C VAL A 111 -11.24 10.84 -17.15
N ILE A 112 -10.92 11.77 -16.26
CA ILE A 112 -10.49 13.12 -16.60
C ILE A 112 -9.12 13.37 -15.96
N ALA A 113 -8.07 13.46 -16.78
CA ALA A 113 -6.70 13.55 -16.30
C ALA A 113 -5.81 14.42 -17.21
N ASN A 114 -4.72 14.91 -16.61
CA ASN A 114 -3.55 15.45 -17.29
C ASN A 114 -2.31 14.60 -16.93
N SER A 115 -1.08 15.07 -17.23
CA SER A 115 0.15 14.29 -17.02
C SER A 115 0.51 14.02 -15.56
N THR A 116 -0.02 14.79 -14.60
CA THR A 116 0.36 14.71 -13.17
C THR A 116 -0.84 14.68 -12.23
N PHE A 117 -2.07 14.60 -12.72
CA PHE A 117 -3.27 14.67 -11.92
C PHE A 117 -4.47 14.11 -12.66
N GLY A 118 -5.43 13.55 -11.92
CA GLY A 118 -6.71 13.21 -12.51
C GLY A 118 -7.76 12.84 -11.48
N PHE A 119 -8.97 12.65 -12.00
CA PHE A 119 -10.06 12.08 -11.24
C PHE A 119 -10.93 11.25 -12.19
N LEU A 120 -11.71 10.35 -11.62
CA LEU A 120 -12.81 9.71 -12.33
C LEU A 120 -14.12 10.14 -11.68
N VAL A 121 -15.18 10.19 -12.48
CA VAL A 121 -16.52 10.46 -12.00
C VAL A 121 -17.54 9.58 -12.71
N SER A 122 -18.46 8.97 -11.96
CA SER A 122 -19.59 8.22 -12.50
C SER A 122 -20.78 9.13 -12.84
N GLU A 123 -21.77 8.59 -13.53
CA GLU A 123 -23.04 9.25 -13.76
C GLU A 123 -23.86 9.48 -12.48
N SER A 124 -23.55 8.73 -11.42
CA SER A 124 -24.16 8.92 -10.09
C SER A 124 -23.45 10.00 -9.25
N GLY A 125 -22.27 10.46 -9.67
CA GLY A 125 -21.43 11.40 -8.92
C GLY A 125 -20.39 10.74 -8.01
N GLY A 126 -20.27 9.42 -8.07
CA GLY A 126 -19.20 8.64 -7.44
C GLY A 126 -17.84 8.85 -8.12
N GLY A 127 -16.76 8.37 -7.50
CA GLY A 127 -15.41 8.47 -8.03
C GLY A 127 -14.36 8.89 -7.00
N TYR A 128 -13.15 9.18 -7.49
CA TYR A 128 -12.01 9.60 -6.67
C TYR A 128 -11.02 10.45 -7.47
N THR A 129 -10.14 11.13 -6.75
CA THR A 129 -9.14 12.06 -7.27
C THR A 129 -7.74 11.59 -6.85
N TRP A 130 -6.74 11.78 -7.71
CA TRP A 130 -5.35 11.41 -7.46
C TRP A 130 -4.37 12.47 -7.99
N ALA A 131 -3.16 12.46 -7.46
CA ALA A 131 -2.02 13.22 -7.98
C ALA A 131 -0.93 12.24 -8.43
N ILE A 132 -0.26 12.48 -9.54
CA ILE A 132 0.86 11.70 -10.10
C ILE A 132 0.48 10.28 -10.54
N ASN A 133 -0.06 9.44 -9.64
CA ASN A 133 -0.38 8.04 -9.89
C ASN A 133 -1.74 7.68 -9.27
N SER A 134 -2.64 7.12 -10.08
CA SER A 134 -4.00 6.76 -9.66
C SER A 134 -4.05 5.54 -8.71
N GLY A 135 -3.03 4.69 -8.72
CA GLY A 135 -2.91 3.54 -7.81
C GLY A 135 -2.33 3.92 -6.45
N GLU A 136 -1.26 4.71 -6.44
CA GLU A 136 -0.39 4.92 -5.26
C GLU A 136 -0.59 6.26 -4.54
N ASN A 137 -1.09 7.29 -5.23
CA ASN A 137 -1.12 8.67 -4.75
C ASN A 137 -2.55 9.24 -4.81
N ARG A 138 -3.48 8.54 -4.18
CA ARG A 138 -4.89 8.94 -4.12
C ARG A 138 -5.07 10.07 -3.12
N LEU A 139 -5.80 11.10 -3.53
CA LEU A 139 -6.20 12.21 -2.66
C LEU A 139 -7.50 11.86 -1.91
N THR A 140 -8.42 11.18 -2.59
CA THR A 140 -9.72 10.75 -2.06
C THR A 140 -9.94 9.26 -2.33
N PRO A 141 -10.83 8.56 -1.60
CA PRO A 141 -10.90 7.11 -1.63
C PRO A 141 -11.56 6.59 -2.91
N TRP A 142 -11.00 5.49 -3.42
CA TRP A 142 -11.66 4.63 -4.40
C TRP A 142 -12.18 3.38 -3.71
N ARG A 143 -13.41 2.97 -4.03
CA ARG A 143 -14.03 1.77 -3.44
C ARG A 143 -14.37 0.79 -4.57
N ASN A 144 -13.88 -0.45 -4.45
CA ASN A 144 -14.23 -1.54 -5.36
C ASN A 144 -15.48 -2.29 -4.84
N ASP A 145 -16.55 -1.56 -4.54
CA ASP A 145 -17.79 -2.13 -4.03
C ASP A 145 -18.67 -2.55 -5.23
N PRO A 146 -18.95 -3.86 -5.42
CA PRO A 146 -19.73 -4.34 -6.55
C PRO A 146 -21.23 -4.02 -6.43
N VAL A 147 -21.68 -3.51 -5.28
CA VAL A 147 -23.10 -3.25 -4.97
C VAL A 147 -23.40 -1.75 -5.00
N ARG A 148 -22.48 -0.88 -4.55
CA ARG A 148 -22.73 0.56 -4.40
C ARG A 148 -21.61 1.43 -4.94
N ASP A 149 -21.99 2.45 -5.70
CA ASP A 149 -21.09 3.54 -6.10
C ASP A 149 -21.11 4.67 -5.04
N ARG A 150 -20.37 4.49 -3.95
CA ARG A 150 -20.31 5.46 -2.85
C ARG A 150 -19.28 6.56 -3.15
N PRO A 151 -19.68 7.85 -3.24
CA PRO A 151 -18.74 8.95 -3.46
C PRO A 151 -17.86 9.23 -2.24
N GLY A 152 -16.55 9.38 -2.45
CA GLY A 152 -15.60 9.96 -1.49
C GLY A 152 -15.56 11.50 -1.53
N GLU A 153 -16.23 12.10 -2.51
CA GLU A 153 -16.31 13.55 -2.73
C GLU A 153 -17.74 13.94 -3.11
N ALA A 154 -18.25 15.05 -2.59
CA ALA A 154 -19.58 15.53 -2.95
C ALA A 154 -19.71 17.04 -2.77
N LEU A 155 -20.51 17.69 -3.61
CA LEU A 155 -20.91 19.09 -3.43
C LEU A 155 -22.32 19.13 -2.87
N TYR A 156 -22.43 19.44 -1.58
CA TYR A 156 -23.69 19.63 -0.90
C TYR A 156 -24.17 21.08 -1.05
N LEU A 157 -25.46 21.24 -1.27
CA LEU A 157 -26.16 22.51 -1.17
C LEU A 157 -27.09 22.47 0.03
N ARG A 158 -27.16 23.58 0.74
CA ARG A 158 -28.13 23.80 1.81
C ARG A 158 -28.91 25.08 1.58
N ASP A 159 -30.22 24.97 1.72
CA ASP A 159 -31.12 26.10 1.78
C ASP A 159 -31.12 26.71 3.19
N GLU A 160 -30.73 27.98 3.30
CA GLU A 160 -30.68 28.72 4.57
C GLU A 160 -32.04 29.31 4.98
N GLU A 161 -33.13 28.95 4.31
CA GLU A 161 -34.50 29.27 4.73
C GLU A 161 -35.26 28.01 5.16
N THR A 162 -35.09 26.90 4.44
CA THR A 162 -35.83 25.64 4.67
C THR A 162 -35.02 24.55 5.37
N ALA A 163 -33.70 24.73 5.52
CA ALA A 163 -32.75 23.74 6.04
C ALA A 163 -32.56 22.49 5.16
N GLU A 164 -33.15 22.44 3.96
CA GLU A 164 -33.02 21.29 3.07
C GLU A 164 -31.58 21.14 2.57
N ILE A 165 -31.11 19.90 2.52
CA ILE A 165 -29.75 19.54 2.09
C ILE A 165 -29.86 18.54 0.93
N TRP A 166 -29.16 18.82 -0.16
CA TRP A 166 -29.13 17.94 -1.33
C TRP A 166 -27.79 18.04 -2.06
N THR A 167 -27.58 17.17 -3.03
CA THR A 167 -26.45 17.22 -3.97
C THR A 167 -26.95 17.50 -5.39
N THR A 168 -26.10 18.15 -6.19
CA THR A 168 -26.34 18.41 -7.62
C THR A 168 -26.20 17.14 -8.49
N THR A 169 -25.63 16.09 -7.91
CA THR A 169 -25.46 14.75 -8.48
C THR A 169 -26.49 13.78 -7.92
N PRO A 170 -26.83 12.67 -8.64
CA PRO A 170 -27.80 11.69 -8.18
C PRO A 170 -27.51 11.06 -6.81
N ALA A 171 -26.24 10.88 -6.47
CA ALA A 171 -25.76 10.44 -5.15
C ALA A 171 -24.74 11.45 -4.61
N PRO A 172 -24.51 11.54 -3.29
CA PRO A 172 -25.15 10.75 -2.22
C PRO A 172 -26.55 11.21 -1.79
N ALA A 173 -26.93 12.46 -2.04
CA ALA A 173 -28.20 13.04 -1.60
C ALA A 173 -28.92 13.77 -2.76
N GLY A 174 -29.04 13.11 -3.91
CA GLY A 174 -29.67 13.68 -5.10
C GLY A 174 -31.14 14.03 -4.83
N ALA A 175 -31.59 15.14 -5.42
CA ALA A 175 -32.97 15.58 -5.32
C ALA A 175 -33.93 14.62 -6.04
N ASP A 176 -35.20 14.62 -5.63
CA ASP A 176 -36.29 13.83 -6.24
C ASP A 176 -36.70 14.37 -7.62
N SER A 177 -35.77 14.33 -8.58
CA SER A 177 -35.91 14.97 -9.90
C SER A 177 -34.95 14.35 -10.92
N PRO A 178 -35.26 14.42 -12.22
CA PRO A 178 -34.40 13.88 -13.26
C PRO A 178 -33.04 14.56 -13.33
N HIS A 179 -32.02 13.80 -13.72
CA HIS A 179 -30.66 14.29 -13.94
C HIS A 179 -30.25 14.05 -15.39
N LEU A 180 -29.61 15.06 -15.99
CA LEU A 180 -28.94 14.93 -17.29
C LEU A 180 -27.43 15.01 -17.06
N ILE A 181 -26.71 13.96 -17.45
CA ILE A 181 -25.27 13.85 -17.29
C ILE A 181 -24.63 13.85 -18.68
N ARG A 182 -23.56 14.61 -18.85
CA ARG A 182 -22.80 14.68 -20.11
C ARG A 182 -21.35 14.37 -19.82
N HIS A 183 -20.86 13.24 -20.31
CA HIS A 183 -19.45 12.92 -20.30
C HIS A 183 -18.82 13.37 -21.61
N GLY A 184 -17.91 14.34 -21.52
CA GLY A 184 -17.12 14.84 -22.64
C GLY A 184 -15.63 14.61 -22.42
N ALA A 185 -14.82 14.84 -23.46
CA ALA A 185 -13.37 14.76 -23.37
C ALA A 185 -12.85 15.86 -22.42
N GLY A 186 -12.40 15.44 -21.23
CA GLY A 186 -11.83 16.33 -20.22
C GLY A 186 -12.83 17.00 -19.28
N TYR A 187 -14.13 16.68 -19.38
CA TYR A 187 -15.15 17.24 -18.48
C TYR A 187 -16.37 16.33 -18.30
N THR A 188 -17.07 16.52 -17.18
CA THR A 188 -18.42 15.97 -16.95
C THR A 188 -19.36 17.08 -16.49
N ILE A 189 -20.57 17.11 -17.01
CA ILE A 189 -21.62 18.05 -16.60
C ILE A 189 -22.78 17.28 -15.99
N PHE A 190 -23.29 17.75 -14.84
CA PHE A 190 -24.55 17.35 -14.26
C PHE A 190 -25.53 18.52 -14.32
N GLU A 191 -26.74 18.26 -14.80
CA GLU A 191 -27.85 19.22 -14.84
C GLU A 191 -29.06 18.64 -14.10
N ASN A 192 -29.67 19.46 -13.25
CA ASN A 192 -30.85 19.11 -12.47
C ASN A 192 -31.69 20.36 -12.19
N HIS A 193 -33.02 20.20 -12.20
CA HIS A 193 -33.96 21.23 -11.75
C HIS A 193 -34.69 20.74 -10.50
N SER A 194 -34.40 21.37 -9.36
CA SER A 194 -35.04 21.04 -8.08
C SER A 194 -34.90 22.20 -7.11
N HIS A 195 -35.68 22.20 -6.02
CA HIS A 195 -35.59 23.20 -4.94
C HIS A 195 -35.73 24.65 -5.42
N GLY A 196 -36.47 24.89 -6.54
CA GLY A 196 -36.59 26.22 -7.13
C GLY A 196 -35.34 26.74 -7.85
N LEU A 197 -34.38 25.86 -8.14
CA LEU A 197 -33.10 26.19 -8.75
C LEU A 197 -32.89 25.37 -10.02
N LYS A 198 -32.46 26.03 -11.10
CA LYS A 198 -31.79 25.30 -12.20
C LYS A 198 -30.31 25.18 -11.83
N GLN A 199 -29.82 23.96 -11.78
CA GLN A 199 -28.52 23.63 -11.22
C GLN A 199 -27.68 22.97 -12.29
N ARG A 200 -26.46 23.48 -12.48
CA ARG A 200 -25.46 22.90 -13.36
C ARG A 200 -24.12 22.79 -12.65
N GLN A 201 -23.60 21.58 -12.53
CA GLN A 201 -22.25 21.31 -12.03
C GLN A 201 -21.37 20.81 -13.16
N CYS A 202 -20.24 21.47 -13.40
CA CYS A 202 -19.23 21.05 -14.38
C CYS A 202 -17.94 20.68 -13.66
N LEU A 203 -17.47 19.46 -13.89
CA LEU A 203 -16.23 18.91 -13.36
C LEU A 203 -15.20 18.83 -14.47
N PHE A 204 -14.00 19.37 -14.26
CA PHE A 204 -12.90 19.25 -15.21
C PHE A 204 -11.56 19.43 -14.51
N THR A 205 -10.46 19.09 -15.19
CA THR A 205 -9.10 19.39 -14.72
C THR A 205 -8.46 20.48 -15.57
N VAL A 206 -7.56 21.26 -14.96
CA VAL A 206 -6.74 22.24 -15.68
C VAL A 206 -5.66 21.50 -16.46
N ALA A 207 -5.48 21.83 -17.75
CA ALA A 207 -4.58 21.09 -18.63
C ALA A 207 -3.12 21.04 -18.12
N ASN A 208 -2.65 22.12 -17.50
CA ASN A 208 -1.25 22.29 -17.08
C ASN A 208 -1.08 22.47 -15.56
N ALA A 209 -2.07 22.09 -14.75
CA ALA A 209 -1.98 22.20 -13.30
C ALA A 209 -2.70 21.05 -12.61
N PRO A 210 -2.19 20.56 -11.46
CA PRO A 210 -2.81 19.44 -10.74
C PRO A 210 -4.03 19.90 -9.93
N VAL A 211 -5.05 20.38 -10.64
CA VAL A 211 -6.24 21.01 -10.07
C VAL A 211 -7.49 20.39 -10.67
N LYS A 212 -8.39 19.93 -9.81
CA LYS A 212 -9.79 19.63 -10.14
C LYS A 212 -10.63 20.89 -9.90
N VAL A 213 -11.44 21.24 -10.88
CA VAL A 213 -12.37 22.36 -10.79
C VAL A 213 -13.79 21.82 -10.71
N VAL A 214 -14.52 22.29 -9.70
CA VAL A 214 -15.95 22.04 -9.52
C VAL A 214 -16.68 23.36 -9.76
N GLN A 215 -17.21 23.54 -10.97
CA GLN A 215 -17.91 24.76 -11.35
C GLN A 215 -19.41 24.58 -11.13
N LEU A 216 -19.96 25.29 -10.15
CA LEU A 216 -21.40 25.33 -9.87
C LEU A 216 -22.04 26.58 -10.49
N ARG A 217 -23.15 26.38 -11.19
CA ARG A 217 -24.06 27.46 -11.64
C ARG A 217 -25.46 27.18 -11.11
N LEU A 218 -26.02 28.18 -10.43
CA LEU A 218 -27.39 28.16 -9.90
C LEU A 218 -28.18 29.31 -10.54
N GLU A 219 -29.38 29.02 -11.00
CA GLU A 219 -30.36 30.02 -11.42
C GLU A 219 -31.56 29.95 -10.47
N ASN A 220 -31.77 31.01 -9.70
CA ASN A 220 -32.93 31.16 -8.83
C ASN A 220 -34.17 31.45 -9.65
N THR A 221 -35.21 30.64 -9.47
CA THR A 221 -36.50 30.80 -10.17
C THR A 221 -37.58 31.41 -9.30
N TRP A 222 -37.27 31.68 -8.03
CA TRP A 222 -38.18 32.33 -7.11
C TRP A 222 -38.22 33.85 -7.37
N ASP A 223 -39.30 34.48 -6.94
CA ASP A 223 -39.53 35.92 -7.06
C ASP A 223 -38.77 36.77 -6.03
N HIS A 224 -37.98 36.14 -5.16
CA HIS A 224 -37.18 36.79 -4.14
C HIS A 224 -35.79 36.17 -4.01
N MET A 225 -34.88 36.93 -3.37
CA MET A 225 -33.52 36.51 -3.13
C MET A 225 -33.47 35.35 -2.15
N ARG A 226 -32.59 34.38 -2.44
CA ARG A 226 -32.39 33.19 -1.61
C ARG A 226 -30.95 33.07 -1.15
N ARG A 227 -30.75 32.51 0.04
CA ARG A 227 -29.42 32.21 0.58
C ARG A 227 -29.15 30.70 0.51
N ILE A 228 -28.20 30.33 -0.34
CA ILE A 228 -27.76 28.94 -0.53
C ILE A 228 -26.32 28.82 -0.06
N THR A 229 -26.05 27.83 0.78
CA THR A 229 -24.69 27.46 1.16
C THR A 229 -24.24 26.29 0.31
N ALA A 230 -23.06 26.41 -0.31
CA ALA A 230 -22.40 25.31 -1.00
C ALA A 230 -21.24 24.79 -0.15
N THR A 231 -21.20 23.49 0.07
CA THR A 231 -20.17 22.83 0.88
C THR A 231 -19.57 21.68 0.10
N TYR A 232 -18.27 21.77 -0.19
CA TYR A 232 -17.53 20.66 -0.77
C TYR A 232 -17.05 19.72 0.33
N TYR A 233 -17.45 18.47 0.23
CA TYR A 233 -16.99 17.38 1.07
C TYR A 233 -15.94 16.57 0.32
N ALA A 234 -14.82 16.28 0.98
CA ALA A 234 -13.81 15.35 0.53
C ALA A 234 -13.36 14.48 1.70
N GLU A 235 -13.46 13.17 1.53
CA GLU A 235 -12.82 12.18 2.40
C GLU A 235 -11.35 12.09 1.97
N TRP A 236 -10.41 12.57 2.80
CA TRP A 236 -8.99 12.61 2.45
C TRP A 236 -8.29 11.28 2.75
N VAL A 237 -7.60 10.72 1.76
CA VAL A 237 -6.72 9.53 1.89
C VAL A 237 -5.25 9.92 1.95
N LEU A 238 -4.81 10.78 1.01
CA LEU A 238 -3.43 11.27 0.90
C LEU A 238 -2.35 10.17 0.91
N GLY A 239 -2.59 9.06 0.20
CA GLY A 239 -1.69 7.90 0.23
C GLY A 239 -2.24 6.64 -0.45
N THR A 240 -1.67 5.48 -0.10
CA THR A 240 -1.91 4.20 -0.80
C THR A 240 -3.19 3.50 -0.35
N ASP A 241 -3.37 3.06 0.92
CA ASP A 241 -4.66 2.50 1.37
C ASP A 241 -4.73 2.09 2.85
N ARG A 242 -5.71 2.63 3.60
CA ARG A 242 -6.27 1.97 4.80
C ARG A 242 -7.41 1.03 4.43
N ASP A 243 -8.10 1.32 3.34
CA ASP A 243 -9.38 0.73 2.99
C ASP A 243 -9.24 -0.51 2.10
N ALA A 244 -8.23 -0.60 1.21
CA ALA A 244 -7.98 -1.86 0.50
C ALA A 244 -7.64 -3.00 1.48
N MET A 245 -6.82 -2.74 2.50
CA MET A 245 -6.52 -3.73 3.53
C MET A 245 -7.76 -4.05 4.39
N GLN A 246 -8.57 -3.06 4.77
CA GLN A 246 -9.84 -3.31 5.48
C GLN A 246 -10.83 -4.09 4.62
N SER A 247 -10.90 -3.85 3.32
CA SER A 247 -11.81 -4.56 2.41
C SER A 247 -11.46 -6.03 2.24
N VAL A 248 -10.17 -6.39 2.28
CA VAL A 248 -9.71 -7.78 2.33
C VAL A 248 -10.02 -8.41 3.69
N MET A 249 -9.74 -7.69 4.79
CA MET A 249 -10.00 -8.20 6.15
C MET A 249 -11.51 -8.34 6.46
N ALA A 250 -12.38 -7.64 5.73
CA ALA A 250 -13.84 -7.77 5.83
C ALA A 250 -14.41 -9.07 5.22
N GLN A 251 -13.59 -9.89 4.55
CA GLN A 251 -14.00 -11.12 3.86
C GLN A 251 -13.87 -12.40 4.72
N ASP A 252 -14.17 -12.33 6.02
CA ASP A 252 -14.07 -13.47 6.96
C ASP A 252 -12.72 -14.20 6.85
N VAL A 253 -11.63 -13.46 7.07
CA VAL A 253 -10.27 -13.97 6.94
C VAL A 253 -9.83 -14.60 8.26
N HIS A 254 -9.66 -15.93 8.28
CA HIS A 254 -9.17 -16.64 9.46
C HIS A 254 -7.64 -16.62 9.59
N ILE A 255 -6.90 -16.64 8.47
CA ILE A 255 -5.44 -16.76 8.44
C ILE A 255 -4.85 -15.71 7.49
N VAL A 256 -3.85 -14.98 7.96
CA VAL A 256 -3.07 -14.02 7.15
C VAL A 256 -1.64 -14.53 6.99
N MET A 257 -1.23 -14.75 5.74
CA MET A 257 0.15 -15.04 5.35
C MET A 257 0.80 -13.76 4.80
N HIS A 258 1.61 -13.08 5.62
CA HIS A 258 2.27 -11.84 5.21
C HIS A 258 3.63 -12.13 4.58
N VAL A 259 3.65 -12.20 3.24
CA VAL A 259 4.83 -12.49 2.41
C VAL A 259 5.31 -11.26 1.63
N ALA A 260 4.52 -10.17 1.64
CA ALA A 260 4.87 -8.95 0.92
C ALA A 260 6.08 -8.28 1.59
N ALA A 261 7.12 -8.02 0.80
CA ALA A 261 8.34 -7.42 1.31
C ALA A 261 9.08 -6.60 0.25
N TRP A 262 9.73 -5.54 0.70
CA TRP A 262 10.83 -4.93 -0.02
C TRP A 262 12.10 -5.75 0.19
N LEU A 263 12.74 -6.20 -0.89
CA LEU A 263 13.91 -7.10 -0.88
C LEU A 263 15.23 -6.37 -1.18
N GLY A 264 15.25 -5.03 -1.06
CA GLY A 264 16.37 -4.17 -1.43
C GLY A 264 16.06 -3.28 -2.63
N GLY A 265 16.73 -2.12 -2.72
CA GLY A 265 16.45 -1.10 -3.73
C GLY A 265 17.06 0.26 -3.40
N ARG A 266 16.88 1.24 -4.29
CA ARG A 266 17.43 2.60 -4.10
C ARG A 266 16.66 3.43 -3.06
N ASP A 267 15.35 3.26 -3.00
CA ASP A 267 14.50 3.95 -2.02
C ASP A 267 14.45 3.15 -0.71
N ILE A 268 15.40 3.44 0.19
CA ILE A 268 15.46 2.83 1.52
C ILE A 268 14.22 3.18 2.35
N GLN A 269 13.70 4.40 2.20
CA GLN A 269 12.52 4.84 2.94
C GLN A 269 11.28 4.06 2.51
N GLN A 270 11.14 3.77 1.21
CA GLN A 270 10.13 2.81 0.73
C GLN A 270 10.31 1.45 1.39
N GLY A 271 11.53 0.95 1.52
CA GLY A 271 11.81 -0.29 2.21
C GLY A 271 11.28 -0.33 3.64
N PHE A 272 11.48 0.75 4.40
CA PHE A 272 10.97 0.87 5.76
C PHE A 272 9.45 1.05 5.80
N ARG A 273 8.84 1.79 4.86
CA ARG A 273 7.38 1.91 4.75
C ARG A 273 6.73 0.55 4.48
N VAL A 274 7.28 -0.23 3.54
CA VAL A 274 6.76 -1.55 3.16
C VAL A 274 6.97 -2.58 4.26
N ASN A 275 8.20 -2.76 4.73
CA ASN A 275 8.51 -3.87 5.64
C ASN A 275 8.01 -3.63 7.07
N VAL A 276 7.67 -2.39 7.44
CA VAL A 276 7.34 -2.06 8.83
C VAL A 276 6.02 -1.34 8.98
N ASP A 277 5.79 -0.23 8.26
CA ASP A 277 4.54 0.52 8.46
C ASP A 277 3.34 -0.25 7.89
N ALA A 278 3.49 -0.84 6.70
CA ALA A 278 2.46 -1.71 6.13
C ALA A 278 2.29 -3.00 6.96
N THR A 279 3.36 -3.59 7.49
CA THR A 279 3.29 -4.73 8.42
C THR A 279 2.51 -4.38 9.68
N ARG A 280 2.82 -3.25 10.33
CA ARG A 280 2.11 -2.76 11.52
C ARG A 280 0.64 -2.54 11.22
N GLN A 281 0.34 -1.91 10.10
CA GLN A 281 -1.02 -1.60 9.68
C GLN A 281 -1.81 -2.88 9.42
N LEU A 282 -1.25 -3.81 8.64
CA LEU A 282 -1.90 -5.09 8.35
C LEU A 282 -2.15 -5.91 9.62
N ALA A 283 -1.19 -5.95 10.55
CA ALA A 283 -1.36 -6.60 11.84
C ALA A 283 -2.49 -5.97 12.67
N ARG A 284 -2.58 -4.64 12.72
CA ARG A 284 -3.67 -3.94 13.44
C ARG A 284 -5.03 -4.28 12.86
N LEU A 285 -5.15 -4.24 11.53
CA LEU A 285 -6.38 -4.58 10.84
C LEU A 285 -6.76 -6.06 11.02
N SER A 286 -5.76 -6.95 11.05
CA SER A 286 -5.97 -8.38 11.31
C SER A 286 -6.50 -8.60 12.73
N ALA A 287 -5.96 -7.87 13.71
CA ALA A 287 -6.44 -7.93 15.08
C ALA A 287 -7.87 -7.36 15.22
N GLU A 288 -8.16 -6.23 14.58
CA GLU A 288 -9.51 -5.62 14.55
C GLU A 288 -10.54 -6.55 13.89
N ALA A 289 -10.12 -7.30 12.87
CA ALA A 289 -10.97 -8.26 12.15
C ALA A 289 -11.10 -9.62 12.84
N GLY A 290 -10.37 -9.87 13.93
CA GLY A 290 -10.43 -11.14 14.65
C GLY A 290 -9.75 -12.31 13.94
N VAL A 291 -8.72 -12.04 13.13
CA VAL A 291 -7.91 -13.07 12.46
C VAL A 291 -7.37 -14.07 13.49
N GLU A 292 -7.59 -15.36 13.24
CA GLU A 292 -7.19 -16.47 14.13
C GLU A 292 -5.69 -16.77 14.07
N ARG A 293 -5.03 -16.43 12.95
CA ARG A 293 -3.59 -16.59 12.80
C ARG A 293 -2.94 -15.57 11.87
N PHE A 294 -1.83 -14.99 12.31
CA PHE A 294 -0.96 -14.13 11.51
C PHE A 294 0.44 -14.75 11.36
N VAL A 295 0.83 -15.13 10.15
CA VAL A 295 2.17 -15.66 9.87
C VAL A 295 2.97 -14.61 9.10
N PHE A 296 4.06 -14.13 9.69
CA PHE A 296 4.93 -13.12 9.10
C PHE A 296 6.21 -13.72 8.53
N THR A 297 6.50 -13.39 7.28
CA THR A 297 7.75 -13.76 6.62
C THR A 297 8.82 -12.72 6.90
N SER A 298 9.73 -13.00 7.82
CA SER A 298 10.94 -12.23 8.09
C SER A 298 12.11 -12.73 7.20
N SER A 299 13.34 -12.81 7.72
CA SER A 299 14.54 -13.30 7.03
C SER A 299 15.64 -13.63 8.02
N ILE A 300 16.52 -14.60 7.70
CA ILE A 300 17.78 -14.78 8.44
C ILE A 300 18.70 -13.55 8.38
N ALA A 301 18.45 -12.60 7.46
CA ALA A 301 19.18 -11.35 7.39
C ALA A 301 19.03 -10.50 8.66
N THR A 302 18.05 -10.78 9.54
CA THR A 302 17.90 -10.07 10.82
C THR A 302 19.06 -10.34 11.80
N TYR A 303 19.77 -11.46 11.63
CA TYR A 303 20.91 -11.81 12.50
C TYR A 303 22.19 -11.03 12.17
N GLY A 304 22.27 -10.42 10.99
CA GLY A 304 23.47 -9.73 10.51
C GLY A 304 24.70 -10.64 10.41
N PRO A 305 25.92 -10.09 10.49
CA PRO A 305 27.14 -10.88 10.44
C PRO A 305 27.40 -11.58 11.78
N PHE A 306 27.36 -12.92 11.79
CA PHE A 306 27.55 -13.71 13.01
C PHE A 306 28.85 -14.51 13.08
N GLY A 307 29.65 -14.54 12.01
CA GLY A 307 30.91 -15.28 11.98
C GLY A 307 30.71 -16.74 12.36
N ARG A 308 31.60 -17.33 13.15
CA ARG A 308 31.60 -18.79 13.41
C ARG A 308 30.56 -19.27 14.44
N ARG A 309 29.59 -18.42 14.81
CA ARG A 309 28.62 -18.71 15.87
C ARG A 309 27.52 -19.64 15.37
N LEU A 310 27.00 -20.46 16.30
CA LEU A 310 25.71 -21.12 16.15
C LEU A 310 24.62 -20.07 16.41
N ILE A 311 23.64 -19.99 15.52
CA ILE A 311 22.52 -19.06 15.57
C ILE A 311 21.22 -19.83 15.67
N ASP A 312 20.38 -19.39 16.58
CA ASP A 312 19.02 -19.88 16.76
C ASP A 312 18.05 -18.71 16.96
N GLU A 313 16.78 -19.00 17.19
CA GLU A 313 15.74 -17.99 17.33
C GLU A 313 15.86 -17.17 18.62
N THR A 314 16.68 -17.60 19.59
CA THR A 314 16.94 -16.87 20.84
C THR A 314 18.05 -15.82 20.68
N THR A 315 18.77 -15.85 19.56
CA THR A 315 19.85 -14.90 19.29
C THR A 315 19.29 -13.47 19.20
N PRO A 316 19.82 -12.51 19.99
CA PRO A 316 19.36 -11.12 19.96
C PRO A 316 19.54 -10.48 18.58
N LEU A 317 18.55 -9.68 18.18
CA LEU A 317 18.60 -8.91 16.93
C LEU A 317 19.10 -7.49 17.21
N THR A 318 20.11 -7.07 16.47
CA THR A 318 20.65 -5.70 16.53
C THR A 318 20.86 -5.15 15.13
N PRO A 319 20.41 -3.91 14.83
CA PRO A 319 20.70 -3.28 13.56
C PRO A 319 22.20 -3.24 13.27
N TYR A 320 22.57 -3.48 12.01
CA TYR A 320 23.97 -3.60 11.59
C TYR A 320 24.28 -2.79 10.33
N ASN A 321 23.44 -1.79 10.03
CA ASN A 321 23.60 -0.87 8.91
C ASN A 321 23.51 -1.58 7.54
N ASP A 322 22.63 -2.57 7.45
CA ASP A 322 22.14 -3.10 6.18
C ASP A 322 20.67 -2.73 6.02
N PRO A 323 20.29 -1.92 5.02
CA PRO A 323 18.92 -1.42 4.90
C PRO A 323 17.84 -2.51 4.87
N TYR A 324 18.12 -3.66 4.24
CA TYR A 324 17.16 -4.76 4.17
C TYR A 324 17.06 -5.48 5.52
N GLY A 325 18.18 -5.91 6.08
CA GLY A 325 18.24 -6.56 7.39
C GLY A 325 17.60 -5.70 8.49
N ASP A 326 17.97 -4.43 8.57
CA ASP A 326 17.46 -3.49 9.57
C ASP A 326 15.95 -3.24 9.40
N SER A 327 15.46 -3.16 8.15
CA SER A 327 14.02 -3.04 7.89
C SER A 327 13.24 -4.28 8.33
N LYS A 328 13.81 -5.48 8.20
CA LYS A 328 13.20 -6.74 8.67
C LYS A 328 13.18 -6.81 10.20
N ILE A 329 14.27 -6.43 10.87
CA ILE A 329 14.32 -6.33 12.35
C ILE A 329 13.21 -5.39 12.84
N ALA A 330 13.12 -4.19 12.27
CA ALA A 330 12.11 -3.22 12.64
C ALA A 330 10.68 -3.70 12.33
N GLY A 331 10.50 -4.49 11.26
CA GLY A 331 9.22 -5.11 10.92
C GLY A 331 8.77 -6.14 11.95
N GLU A 332 9.68 -7.01 12.42
CA GLU A 332 9.41 -7.95 13.50
C GLU A 332 9.01 -7.22 14.79
N MET A 333 9.73 -6.15 15.15
CA MET A 333 9.44 -5.36 16.35
C MET A 333 8.05 -4.71 16.29
N ALA A 334 7.69 -4.11 15.14
CA ALA A 334 6.39 -3.48 14.96
C ALA A 334 5.24 -4.49 14.99
N LEU A 335 5.46 -5.70 14.49
CA LEU A 335 4.50 -6.79 14.59
C LEU A 335 4.32 -7.24 16.04
N TRP A 336 5.41 -7.44 16.79
CA TRP A 336 5.32 -7.83 18.20
C TRP A 336 4.64 -6.78 19.08
N GLU A 337 4.86 -5.49 18.79
CA GLU A 337 4.14 -4.39 19.45
C GLU A 337 2.62 -4.55 19.28
N VAL A 338 2.16 -4.79 18.05
CA VAL A 338 0.72 -4.93 17.75
C VAL A 338 0.17 -6.23 18.35
N ALA A 339 0.88 -7.35 18.19
CA ALA A 339 0.46 -8.64 18.73
C ALA A 339 0.37 -8.60 20.26
N GLY A 340 1.34 -8.00 20.95
CA GLY A 340 1.32 -7.84 22.40
C GLY A 340 0.19 -6.93 22.89
N ALA A 341 -0.15 -5.88 22.14
CA ALA A 341 -1.22 -4.95 22.51
C ALA A 341 -2.64 -5.50 22.23
N SER A 342 -2.79 -6.35 21.21
CA SER A 342 -4.09 -6.82 20.74
C SER A 342 -4.41 -8.29 21.05
N GLY A 343 -3.40 -9.08 21.39
CA GLY A 343 -3.53 -10.53 21.54
C GLY A 343 -3.57 -11.30 20.22
N LEU A 344 -3.26 -10.67 19.08
CA LEU A 344 -3.24 -11.32 17.76
C LEU A 344 -2.32 -12.56 17.75
N PRO A 345 -2.84 -13.79 17.51
CA PRO A 345 -2.01 -14.98 17.46
C PRO A 345 -1.03 -14.91 16.28
N THR A 346 0.25 -14.75 16.59
CA THR A 346 1.27 -14.37 15.59
C THR A 346 2.44 -15.34 15.59
N THR A 347 2.96 -15.68 14.41
CA THR A 347 4.18 -16.48 14.24
C THR A 347 5.11 -15.78 13.25
N ILE A 348 6.42 -15.80 13.51
CA ILE A 348 7.43 -15.27 12.56
C ILE A 348 8.25 -16.42 12.00
N VAL A 349 8.41 -16.45 10.68
CA VAL A 349 9.35 -17.35 10.00
C VAL A 349 10.50 -16.52 9.46
N ARG A 350 11.75 -16.95 9.65
CA ARG A 350 12.97 -16.31 9.13
C ARG A 350 13.60 -17.20 8.05
N PRO A 351 13.21 -17.06 6.78
CA PRO A 351 13.74 -17.92 5.72
C PRO A 351 15.20 -17.60 5.38
N GLY A 352 15.91 -18.64 4.95
CA GLY A 352 17.24 -18.58 4.38
C GLY A 352 17.25 -18.18 2.90
N PHE A 353 18.14 -18.82 2.13
CA PHE A 353 18.26 -18.64 0.69
C PHE A 353 17.21 -19.49 -0.03
N VAL A 354 16.01 -18.91 -0.17
CA VAL A 354 14.87 -19.59 -0.79
C VAL A 354 15.16 -19.87 -2.27
N TYR A 355 15.38 -21.13 -2.62
CA TYR A 355 15.69 -21.60 -3.98
C TYR A 355 14.65 -22.63 -4.43
N GLY A 356 14.65 -22.96 -5.72
CA GLY A 356 13.58 -23.71 -6.37
C GLY A 356 12.93 -22.95 -7.54
N PRO A 357 11.89 -23.54 -8.16
CA PRO A 357 11.09 -22.90 -9.19
C PRO A 357 10.68 -21.46 -8.82
N GLU A 358 10.66 -20.58 -9.82
CA GLU A 358 10.29 -19.16 -9.73
C GLU A 358 11.18 -18.26 -8.83
N SER A 359 12.15 -18.80 -8.09
CA SER A 359 13.08 -17.98 -7.29
C SER A 359 14.03 -17.19 -8.18
N LYS A 360 13.70 -15.91 -8.37
CA LYS A 360 14.51 -14.96 -9.17
C LYS A 360 15.92 -14.78 -8.60
N GLY A 361 16.03 -14.71 -7.27
CA GLY A 361 17.26 -14.33 -6.57
C GLY A 361 18.25 -15.46 -6.39
N TRP A 362 17.76 -16.65 -6.04
CA TRP A 362 18.60 -17.79 -5.66
C TRP A 362 18.53 -18.98 -6.62
N THR A 363 17.66 -18.95 -7.65
CA THR A 363 17.66 -19.94 -8.74
C THR A 363 18.04 -19.28 -10.07
N THR A 364 17.16 -18.47 -10.66
CA THR A 364 17.36 -17.87 -11.99
C THR A 364 18.65 -17.05 -12.10
N ARG A 365 18.92 -16.18 -11.12
CA ARG A 365 20.14 -15.37 -11.10
C ARG A 365 21.39 -16.21 -10.91
N LEU A 366 21.34 -17.27 -10.10
CA LEU A 366 22.50 -18.14 -9.89
C LEU A 366 22.81 -18.98 -11.12
N ALA A 367 21.80 -19.55 -11.80
CA ALA A 367 21.97 -20.23 -13.08
C ALA A 367 22.64 -19.31 -14.12
N ARG A 368 22.14 -18.07 -14.25
CA ARG A 368 22.76 -17.07 -15.15
C ARG A 368 24.21 -16.75 -14.76
N TRP A 369 24.48 -16.52 -13.48
CA TRP A 369 25.84 -16.27 -13.01
C TRP A 369 26.76 -17.48 -13.19
N ALA A 370 26.24 -18.70 -13.13
CA ALA A 370 26.98 -19.92 -13.45
C ALA A 370 27.40 -19.91 -14.94
N ALA A 371 26.45 -19.66 -15.85
CA ALA A 371 26.72 -19.57 -17.29
C ALA A 371 27.76 -18.49 -17.63
N GLU A 372 27.68 -17.34 -16.97
CA GLU A 372 28.60 -16.22 -17.15
C GLU A 372 29.95 -16.43 -16.42
N GLY A 373 30.10 -17.46 -15.60
CA GLY A 373 31.30 -17.70 -14.78
C GLY A 373 31.52 -16.67 -13.67
N ARG A 374 30.46 -16.04 -13.17
CA ARG A 374 30.46 -14.91 -12.22
C ARG A 374 30.08 -15.28 -10.79
N LEU A 375 29.81 -16.56 -10.51
CA LEU A 375 29.52 -17.01 -9.16
C LEU A 375 30.69 -16.69 -8.21
N PRO A 376 30.47 -15.95 -7.11
CA PRO A 376 31.55 -15.56 -6.20
C PRO A 376 31.89 -16.72 -5.25
N LEU A 377 33.13 -17.19 -5.29
CA LEU A 377 33.64 -18.23 -4.39
C LEU A 377 34.84 -17.70 -3.61
N LEU A 378 34.57 -17.03 -2.49
CA LEU A 378 35.62 -16.62 -1.55
C LEU A 378 36.18 -17.84 -0.82
N ASP A 379 37.51 -17.92 -0.71
CA ASP A 379 38.21 -19.05 -0.09
C ASP A 379 37.74 -20.42 -0.60
N GLY A 380 37.43 -20.51 -1.89
CA GLY A 380 36.95 -21.74 -2.52
C GLY A 380 35.51 -22.11 -2.17
N GLY A 381 34.70 -21.18 -1.68
CA GLY A 381 33.30 -21.40 -1.32
C GLY A 381 33.11 -22.15 -0.01
N ARG A 382 34.12 -22.13 0.88
CA ARG A 382 34.08 -22.85 2.17
C ARG A 382 33.22 -22.16 3.24
N GLY A 383 32.62 -21.02 2.92
CA GLY A 383 31.63 -20.40 3.79
C GLY A 383 30.30 -21.17 3.75
N THR A 384 29.53 -21.07 4.82
CA THR A 384 28.22 -21.72 4.97
C THR A 384 27.17 -20.95 4.19
N ALA A 385 26.43 -21.66 3.34
CA ALA A 385 25.19 -21.21 2.74
C ALA A 385 24.01 -21.68 3.60
N TYR A 386 22.87 -20.99 3.49
CA TYR A 386 21.67 -21.31 4.26
C TYR A 386 20.48 -21.60 3.32
N PRO A 387 20.59 -22.56 2.38
CA PRO A 387 19.52 -22.83 1.44
C PRO A 387 18.26 -23.33 2.15
N ILE A 388 17.12 -22.97 1.59
CA ILE A 388 15.84 -23.64 1.86
C ILE A 388 15.12 -23.84 0.54
N TYR A 389 14.74 -25.07 0.24
CA TYR A 389 13.93 -25.35 -0.94
C TYR A 389 12.52 -24.76 -0.75
N ILE A 390 11.94 -24.20 -1.81
CA ILE A 390 10.68 -23.45 -1.73
C ILE A 390 9.54 -24.27 -1.11
N ASP A 391 9.40 -25.55 -1.47
CA ASP A 391 8.33 -26.39 -0.93
C ASP A 391 8.53 -26.67 0.57
N ASN A 392 9.78 -26.88 1.02
CA ASN A 392 10.08 -27.05 2.44
C ASN A 392 9.69 -25.78 3.24
N LEU A 393 9.94 -24.60 2.68
CA LEU A 393 9.53 -23.33 3.31
C LEU A 393 8.01 -23.19 3.35
N VAL A 394 7.32 -23.51 2.25
CA VAL A 394 5.85 -23.48 2.19
C VAL A 394 5.26 -24.43 3.23
N ASP A 395 5.79 -25.65 3.35
CA ASP A 395 5.39 -26.63 4.36
C ASP A 395 5.55 -26.08 5.78
N LEU A 396 6.69 -25.45 6.10
CA LEU A 396 6.91 -24.81 7.40
C LEU A 396 5.91 -23.69 7.66
N MET A 397 5.66 -22.83 6.67
CA MET A 397 4.74 -21.69 6.83
C MET A 397 3.29 -22.15 7.00
N LEU A 398 2.85 -23.17 6.25
CA LEU A 398 1.53 -23.78 6.42
C LEU A 398 1.38 -24.42 7.80
N LEU A 399 2.43 -25.09 8.30
CA LEU A 399 2.41 -25.65 9.64
C LEU A 399 2.33 -24.56 10.72
N CYS A 400 3.08 -23.47 10.57
CA CYS A 400 3.00 -22.30 11.45
C CYS A 400 1.59 -21.68 11.48
N ALA A 401 0.85 -21.78 10.38
CA ALA A 401 -0.49 -21.24 10.28
C ALA A 401 -1.56 -22.06 11.06
N VAL A 402 -1.31 -23.34 11.30
CA VAL A 402 -2.32 -24.24 11.90
C VAL A 402 -1.88 -24.87 13.22
N HIS A 403 -0.57 -24.98 13.48
CA HIS A 403 -0.06 -25.66 14.65
C HIS A 403 -0.26 -24.78 15.92
N PRO A 404 -0.84 -25.33 17.01
CA PRO A 404 -1.04 -24.56 18.25
C PRO A 404 0.27 -24.04 18.85
N SER A 405 1.31 -24.87 18.89
CA SER A 405 2.61 -24.50 19.45
C SER A 405 3.43 -23.53 18.59
N ALA A 406 2.90 -23.06 17.45
CA ALA A 406 3.55 -22.02 16.66
C ALA A 406 3.15 -20.59 17.10
N VAL A 407 2.10 -20.43 17.91
CA VAL A 407 1.64 -19.11 18.37
C VAL A 407 2.71 -18.45 19.25
N SER A 408 2.98 -17.17 18.99
CA SER A 408 3.97 -16.35 19.69
C SER A 408 5.40 -16.87 19.57
N GLU A 409 5.67 -17.67 18.53
CA GLU A 409 6.98 -18.23 18.27
C GLU A 409 7.64 -17.64 17.02
N VAL A 410 8.97 -17.76 17.00
CA VAL A 410 9.82 -17.50 15.85
C VAL A 410 10.46 -18.81 15.42
N PHE A 411 10.55 -19.05 14.11
CA PHE A 411 11.22 -20.21 13.51
C PHE A 411 12.19 -19.82 12.40
N ASN A 412 13.38 -20.39 12.39
CA ASN A 412 14.29 -20.32 11.25
C ASN A 412 13.83 -21.28 10.14
N GLY A 413 13.64 -20.74 8.94
CA GLY A 413 13.32 -21.52 7.74
C GLY A 413 14.59 -21.81 6.95
N VAL A 414 15.35 -22.81 7.38
CA VAL A 414 16.54 -23.33 6.68
C VAL A 414 16.47 -24.85 6.59
N ASP A 415 16.95 -25.42 5.47
CA ASP A 415 17.08 -26.88 5.33
C ASP A 415 18.24 -27.42 6.19
N ASP A 416 18.32 -28.74 6.30
CA ASP A 416 19.37 -29.42 7.04
C ASP A 416 20.75 -29.17 6.42
N GLY A 417 21.74 -28.94 7.28
CA GLY A 417 23.10 -28.62 6.88
C GLY A 417 24.13 -28.95 7.96
N PRO A 418 25.38 -28.48 7.84
CA PRO A 418 25.78 -27.32 7.04
C PRO A 418 25.89 -27.63 5.54
N VAL A 419 25.52 -26.65 4.71
CA VAL A 419 25.80 -26.62 3.27
C VAL A 419 26.78 -25.49 2.99
N THR A 420 27.80 -25.73 2.17
CA THR A 420 28.77 -24.70 1.78
C THR A 420 28.34 -23.98 0.50
N TYR A 421 28.85 -22.76 0.27
CA TYR A 421 28.68 -22.09 -1.02
C TYR A 421 29.25 -22.90 -2.18
N ASN A 422 30.32 -23.68 -1.95
CA ASN A 422 30.87 -24.58 -2.96
C ASN A 422 29.85 -25.66 -3.36
N GLU A 423 29.20 -26.30 -2.39
CA GLU A 423 28.15 -27.30 -2.67
C GLU A 423 26.94 -26.66 -3.35
N PHE A 424 26.43 -25.56 -2.79
CA PHE A 424 25.23 -24.90 -3.31
C PHE A 424 25.43 -24.30 -4.70
N PHE A 425 26.48 -23.48 -4.90
CA PHE A 425 26.80 -22.91 -6.22
C PHE A 425 27.34 -23.97 -7.17
N GLY A 426 27.97 -25.02 -6.65
CA GLY A 426 28.39 -26.21 -7.38
C GLY A 426 27.24 -26.91 -8.07
N GLY A 427 26.07 -26.97 -7.43
CA GLY A 427 24.83 -27.45 -8.04
C GLY A 427 24.52 -26.75 -9.36
N TYR A 428 24.46 -25.42 -9.36
CA TYR A 428 24.20 -24.62 -10.56
C TYR A 428 25.30 -24.75 -11.62
N MET A 429 26.56 -24.88 -11.20
CA MET A 429 27.68 -25.12 -12.12
C MET A 429 27.61 -26.49 -12.80
N ARG A 430 27.01 -27.50 -12.15
CA ARG A 430 26.79 -28.84 -12.74
C ARG A 430 25.71 -28.83 -13.81
N MET A 431 24.66 -28.03 -13.63
CA MET A 431 23.56 -27.87 -14.61
C MET A 431 24.07 -27.32 -15.95
N ILE A 432 25.05 -26.39 -15.89
CA ILE A 432 25.69 -25.78 -17.07
C ILE A 432 27.15 -26.20 -17.06
N PRO A 433 27.48 -27.48 -17.33
CA PRO A 433 28.71 -28.18 -16.94
C PRO A 433 29.99 -27.33 -17.08
N THR A 434 30.26 -26.50 -16.08
CA THR A 434 31.27 -25.43 -16.09
C THR A 434 31.99 -25.42 -14.77
N ASN A 435 33.28 -25.08 -14.80
CA ASN A 435 34.06 -24.82 -13.58
C ASN A 435 34.42 -23.33 -13.42
N ARG A 436 33.88 -22.47 -14.30
CA ARG A 436 34.14 -21.03 -14.28
C ARG A 436 33.40 -20.39 -13.12
N ALA A 437 34.15 -19.69 -12.27
CA ALA A 437 33.62 -18.93 -11.14
C ALA A 437 34.62 -17.82 -10.78
N LEU A 438 34.15 -16.77 -10.11
CA LEU A 438 35.00 -15.73 -9.57
C LEU A 438 35.60 -16.21 -8.23
N ARG A 439 36.77 -16.84 -8.32
CA ARG A 439 37.49 -17.39 -7.16
C ARG A 439 38.50 -16.37 -6.65
N LEU A 440 38.33 -15.93 -5.41
CA LEU A 440 39.24 -14.98 -4.77
C LEU A 440 39.64 -15.50 -3.38
N PRO A 441 40.89 -15.28 -2.95
CA PRO A 441 41.25 -15.40 -1.53
C PRO A 441 40.33 -14.50 -0.68
N GLY A 442 39.89 -14.98 0.48
CA GLY A 442 38.95 -14.26 1.33
C GLY A 442 39.41 -12.85 1.66
N TRP A 443 40.67 -12.69 2.07
CA TRP A 443 41.26 -11.39 2.38
C TRP A 443 41.16 -10.39 1.21
N LEU A 444 41.34 -10.86 -0.02
CA LEU A 444 41.26 -10.02 -1.22
C LEU A 444 39.80 -9.66 -1.54
N GLY A 445 38.88 -10.61 -1.38
CA GLY A 445 37.44 -10.37 -1.50
C GLY A 445 36.94 -9.31 -0.51
N HIS A 446 37.29 -9.44 0.77
CA HIS A 446 36.96 -8.45 1.80
C HIS A 446 37.56 -7.07 1.50
N LEU A 447 38.82 -7.00 1.07
CA LEU A 447 39.46 -5.74 0.72
C LEU A 447 38.71 -5.05 -0.42
N LEU A 448 38.45 -5.75 -1.53
CA LEU A 448 37.76 -5.18 -2.69
C LEU A 448 36.35 -4.70 -2.34
N MET A 449 35.58 -5.52 -1.61
CA MET A 449 34.22 -5.18 -1.23
C MET A 449 34.17 -4.02 -0.22
N THR A 450 35.15 -3.92 0.69
CA THR A 450 35.28 -2.79 1.62
C THR A 450 35.61 -1.48 0.89
N LEU A 451 36.41 -1.53 -0.18
CA LEU A 451 36.73 -0.34 -0.98
C LEU A 451 35.53 0.13 -1.83
N ILE A 452 34.63 -0.77 -2.22
CA ILE A 452 33.42 -0.45 -3.00
C ILE A 452 32.30 0.09 -2.10
N ASP A 453 32.23 -0.36 -0.84
CA ASP A 453 31.15 -0.08 0.11
C ASP A 453 30.79 1.42 0.24
N PRO A 454 31.75 2.37 0.39
CA PRO A 454 31.46 3.79 0.51
C PRO A 454 30.77 4.41 -0.71
N PHE A 455 30.88 3.75 -1.88
CA PHE A 455 30.28 4.20 -3.14
C PHE A 455 28.95 3.51 -3.46
N SER A 456 28.46 2.66 -2.55
CA SER A 456 27.27 1.82 -2.74
C SER A 456 26.23 2.10 -1.64
N PRO A 457 25.46 3.21 -1.76
CA PRO A 457 24.52 3.63 -0.71
C PRO A 457 23.35 2.67 -0.48
N VAL A 458 23.18 1.67 -1.36
CA VAL A 458 21.99 0.80 -1.41
C VAL A 458 22.32 -0.67 -1.12
N ARG A 459 23.61 -1.00 -0.95
CA ARG A 459 24.07 -2.37 -0.82
C ARG A 459 25.37 -2.40 -0.02
N ASN A 460 25.31 -3.07 1.13
CA ASN A 460 26.44 -3.27 2.03
C ASN A 460 27.32 -4.41 1.49
N TRP A 461 28.32 -4.06 0.68
CA TRP A 461 29.27 -5.00 0.08
C TRP A 461 30.13 -5.68 1.14
N ARG A 462 30.45 -4.96 2.23
CA ARG A 462 31.19 -5.55 3.36
C ARG A 462 30.40 -6.70 3.99
N TYR A 463 29.10 -6.52 4.21
CA TYR A 463 28.20 -7.56 4.70
C TYR A 463 28.13 -8.77 3.75
N ILE A 464 28.14 -8.54 2.43
CA ILE A 464 28.18 -9.64 1.45
C ILE A 464 29.49 -10.44 1.56
N ALA A 465 30.64 -9.77 1.70
CA ALA A 465 31.90 -10.45 1.92
C ALA A 465 31.89 -11.26 3.22
N ASP A 466 31.42 -10.66 4.31
CA ASP A 466 31.27 -11.31 5.62
C ASP A 466 30.35 -12.53 5.53
N GLY A 467 29.24 -12.43 4.80
CA GLY A 467 28.31 -13.52 4.53
C GLY A 467 28.90 -14.66 3.71
N LEU A 468 29.70 -14.35 2.68
CA LEU A 468 30.38 -15.36 1.83
C LEU A 468 31.54 -16.06 2.56
N ALA A 469 32.20 -15.38 3.49
CA ALA A 469 33.27 -15.93 4.32
C ALA A 469 32.76 -16.59 5.61
N ASN A 470 31.48 -16.39 5.94
CA ASN A 470 30.85 -16.85 7.17
C ASN A 470 30.95 -18.38 7.30
N ARG A 471 31.25 -18.88 8.51
CA ARG A 471 31.28 -20.32 8.82
C ARG A 471 30.36 -20.71 9.97
N GLY A 472 29.46 -19.81 10.37
CA GLY A 472 28.43 -20.09 11.35
C GLY A 472 27.37 -21.06 10.81
N TYR A 473 26.44 -21.40 11.67
CA TYR A 473 25.33 -22.30 11.36
C TYR A 473 24.04 -21.70 11.91
N ILE A 474 22.96 -21.76 11.12
CA ILE A 474 21.62 -21.37 11.57
C ILE A 474 20.84 -22.65 11.82
N SER A 475 20.35 -22.80 13.05
CA SER A 475 19.62 -23.98 13.49
C SER A 475 18.15 -23.92 13.11
N ASN A 476 17.60 -25.05 12.66
CA ASN A 476 16.16 -25.30 12.48
C ASN A 476 15.59 -26.25 13.57
N GLU A 477 16.37 -26.55 14.61
CA GLU A 477 16.03 -27.54 15.64
C GLU A 477 14.74 -27.20 16.40
N LYS A 478 14.41 -25.91 16.53
CA LYS A 478 13.18 -25.48 17.19
C LYS A 478 11.93 -25.92 16.41
N ALA A 479 11.93 -25.79 15.09
CA ALA A 479 10.83 -26.23 14.25
C ALA A 479 10.63 -27.75 14.33
N LYS A 480 11.73 -28.52 14.33
CA LYS A 480 11.71 -29.98 14.53
C LYS A 480 11.09 -30.38 15.86
N LYS A 481 11.54 -29.76 16.95
CA LYS A 481 11.11 -30.13 18.31
C LYS A 481 9.69 -29.69 18.62
N LEU A 482 9.32 -28.47 18.21
CA LEU A 482 8.06 -27.85 18.63
C LEU A 482 6.91 -28.13 17.67
N LEU A 483 7.20 -28.29 16.38
CA LEU A 483 6.19 -28.50 15.34
C LEU A 483 6.26 -29.90 14.71
N GLY A 484 7.33 -30.66 14.95
CA GLY A 484 7.58 -31.91 14.23
C GLY A 484 7.97 -31.71 12.76
N TRP A 485 8.33 -30.47 12.37
CA TRP A 485 8.69 -30.14 11.01
C TRP A 485 10.10 -30.61 10.67
N GLN A 486 10.27 -31.23 9.51
CA GLN A 486 11.56 -31.56 8.95
C GLN A 486 11.52 -31.33 7.43
N PRO A 487 12.60 -30.82 6.81
CA PRO A 487 12.64 -30.65 5.37
C PRO A 487 12.48 -32.00 4.67
N SER A 488 11.51 -32.09 3.76
CA SER A 488 11.21 -33.32 3.03
C SER A 488 12.10 -33.46 1.78
N ILE A 489 12.55 -32.34 1.22
CA ILE A 489 13.38 -32.26 0.03
C ILE A 489 14.80 -31.87 0.42
N GLY A 490 15.77 -32.74 0.12
CA GLY A 490 17.19 -32.46 0.33
C GLY A 490 17.79 -31.59 -0.77
N LEU A 491 19.03 -31.11 -0.56
CA LEU A 491 19.71 -30.19 -1.47
C LEU A 491 19.82 -30.70 -2.91
N GLU A 492 20.28 -31.94 -3.11
CA GLU A 492 20.48 -32.48 -4.48
C GLU A 492 19.16 -32.64 -5.23
N GLU A 493 18.10 -33.12 -4.56
CA GLU A 493 16.76 -33.22 -5.14
C GLU A 493 16.19 -31.83 -5.47
N GLY A 494 16.31 -30.86 -4.56
CA GLY A 494 15.85 -29.50 -4.79
C GLY A 494 16.58 -28.82 -5.96
N LEU A 495 17.89 -29.07 -6.10
CA LEU A 495 18.67 -28.59 -7.25
C LEU A 495 18.21 -29.26 -8.55
N HIS A 496 17.95 -30.57 -8.55
CA HIS A 496 17.46 -31.29 -9.72
C HIS A 496 16.11 -30.74 -10.20
N ARG A 497 15.14 -30.55 -9.30
CA ARG A 497 13.84 -29.93 -9.64
C ARG A 497 13.99 -28.50 -10.13
N SER A 498 14.95 -27.76 -9.58
CA SER A 498 15.27 -26.41 -10.05
C SER A 498 15.81 -26.42 -11.47
N GLU A 499 16.64 -27.40 -11.82
CA GLU A 499 17.18 -27.61 -13.17
C GLU A 499 16.07 -27.92 -14.16
N GLU A 500 15.19 -28.89 -13.84
CA GLU A 500 14.04 -29.25 -14.69
C GLU A 500 13.18 -28.02 -15.00
N TRP A 501 12.85 -27.23 -13.98
CA TRP A 501 12.07 -26.00 -14.17
C TRP A 501 12.83 -24.96 -15.00
N LEU A 502 14.12 -24.75 -14.75
CA LEU A 502 14.94 -23.80 -15.51
C LEU A 502 15.01 -24.15 -17.00
N VAL A 503 15.06 -25.44 -17.34
CA VAL A 503 15.00 -25.95 -18.72
C VAL A 503 13.61 -25.72 -19.31
N GLU A 504 12.55 -26.02 -18.56
CA GLU A 504 11.16 -25.82 -19.01
C GLU A 504 10.89 -24.36 -19.40
N VAL A 505 11.39 -23.40 -18.61
CA VAL A 505 11.20 -21.96 -18.88
C VAL A 505 12.26 -21.34 -19.80
N GLY A 506 13.18 -22.15 -20.34
CA GLY A 506 14.20 -21.73 -21.31
C GLY A 506 15.28 -20.79 -20.75
N ILE A 507 15.60 -20.90 -19.46
CA ILE A 507 16.73 -20.17 -18.86
C ILE A 507 18.03 -20.97 -19.00
N LEU A 508 17.94 -22.28 -18.84
CA LEU A 508 18.94 -23.28 -19.25
C LEU A 508 18.56 -23.82 -20.62
#